data_AF-A0A0F8XX70-F1
#
_entry.id   AF-A0A0F8XX70-F1
#
_cell.length_a   1.000
_cell.length_b   1.000
_cell.length_c   1.000
_cell.angle_alpha   90.00
_cell.angle_beta   90.00
_cell.angle_gamma   90.00
#
_symmetry.space_group_name_H-M   'P 1'
#
loop_
_entity.id
_entity.type
_entity.pdbx_description
1 polymer ?
#
loop_
_entity_poly.entity_id
_entity_poly.type
_entity_poly.pdbx_seq_one_letter_code
_entity_poly.pdbx_strand_id
1 'polypeptide(L)'
;MTKEKEVYVVNKAGHDFSKAEEYGELVFLSEGPINRYSLTAMYREFSEKLKDSSPGDFILPTGYSIMTMIAGAIFAHKHERINVLLYKDGNYISRSIVLNHQDEDK
;
A
#
# COMPACT_ATOMS: atom_id res chain seq x y z
N MET A 1 11.37 10.22 18.66
CA MET A 1 10.65 10.80 17.50
C MET A 1 9.89 9.67 16.84
N THR A 2 8.58 9.77 16.72
CA THR A 2 7.78 8.86 15.88
C THR A 2 8.14 9.11 14.42
N LYS A 3 8.44 8.05 13.65
CA LYS A 3 8.66 8.12 12.20
C LYS A 3 7.43 8.79 11.55
N GLU A 4 7.66 9.65 10.56
CA GLU A 4 6.56 10.16 9.73
C GLU A 4 5.89 8.99 9.00
N LYS A 5 4.57 9.10 8.79
CA LYS A 5 3.81 8.05 8.09
C LYS A 5 4.10 8.12 6.61
N GLU A 6 4.10 6.96 5.96
CA GLU A 6 4.26 6.83 4.52
C GLU A 6 2.97 6.32 3.87
N VAL A 7 2.74 6.77 2.64
CA VAL A 7 1.67 6.31 1.75
C VAL A 7 2.31 5.66 0.54
N TYR A 8 2.29 4.33 0.52
CA TYR A 8 2.84 3.53 -0.55
C TYR A 8 1.88 3.47 -1.73
N VAL A 9 2.15 4.29 -2.75
CA VAL A 9 1.41 4.32 -4.00
C VAL A 9 1.88 3.18 -4.88
N VAL A 10 1.00 2.21 -5.13
CA VAL A 10 1.36 0.97 -5.85
C VAL A 10 1.86 1.26 -7.27
N ASN A 11 1.21 2.18 -7.99
CA ASN A 11 1.71 2.65 -9.28
C ASN A 11 1.42 4.13 -9.50
N LYS A 12 2.48 4.90 -9.80
CA LYS A 12 2.36 6.28 -10.28
C LYS A 12 1.94 6.28 -11.75
N ALA A 13 0.65 6.53 -11.97
CA ALA A 13 0.06 6.77 -13.28
C ALA A 13 -0.41 8.23 -13.40
N GLY A 14 -1.26 8.56 -14.37
CA GLY A 14 -1.76 9.92 -14.59
C GLY A 14 -2.76 10.45 -13.56
N HIS A 15 -2.75 9.94 -12.32
CA HIS A 15 -3.63 10.38 -11.25
C HIS A 15 -2.97 11.51 -10.44
N ASP A 16 -3.78 12.44 -9.93
CA ASP A 16 -3.37 13.40 -8.93
C ASP A 16 -3.42 12.75 -7.53
N PHE A 17 -2.29 12.75 -6.83
CA PHE A 17 -2.12 12.16 -5.51
C PHE A 17 -2.01 13.19 -4.39
N SER A 18 -2.14 14.50 -4.67
CA SER A 18 -1.98 15.58 -3.69
C SER A 18 -2.78 15.35 -2.40
N LYS A 19 -4.03 14.92 -2.50
CA LYS A 19 -4.87 14.62 -1.32
C LYS A 19 -4.40 13.44 -0.47
N ALA A 20 -3.56 12.57 -1.01
CA ALA A 20 -2.98 11.47 -0.24
C ALA A 20 -1.83 11.94 0.66
N GLU A 21 -1.21 13.10 0.35
CA GLU A 21 -0.15 13.71 1.17
C GLU A 21 -0.65 14.08 2.58
N GLU A 22 -1.96 14.29 2.73
CA GLU A 22 -2.61 14.50 4.04
C GLU A 22 -2.47 13.28 4.98
N TYR A 23 -2.14 12.10 4.46
CA TYR A 23 -2.00 10.86 5.23
C TYR A 23 -0.54 10.45 5.50
N GLY A 24 0.42 11.06 4.83
CA GLY A 24 1.85 10.75 4.94
C GLY A 24 2.64 11.07 3.68
N GLU A 25 3.96 10.84 3.73
CA GLU A 25 4.87 11.01 2.59
C GLU A 25 4.57 9.98 1.50
N LEU A 26 4.45 10.41 0.25
CA LEU A 26 4.18 9.51 -0.87
C LEU A 26 5.43 8.71 -1.26
N VAL A 27 5.33 7.39 -1.25
CA VAL A 27 6.37 6.47 -1.70
C VAL A 27 5.85 5.65 -2.88
N PHE A 28 6.45 5.81 -4.06
CA PHE A 28 5.99 5.13 -5.27
C PHE A 28 6.65 3.75 -5.43
N LEU A 29 5.83 2.69 -5.35
CA LEU A 29 6.29 1.31 -5.57
C LEU A 29 6.65 1.05 -7.03
N SER A 30 5.99 1.73 -7.97
CA SER A 30 6.33 1.72 -9.39
C SER A 30 5.87 3.00 -10.08
N GLU A 31 6.37 3.26 -11.29
CA GLU A 31 5.96 4.38 -12.12
C GLU A 31 5.80 3.94 -13.58
N GLY A 32 4.70 4.36 -14.22
CA GLY A 32 4.44 4.12 -15.63
C GLY A 32 3.98 2.70 -16.00
N PRO A 33 4.20 2.27 -17.25
CA PRO A 33 3.81 0.95 -17.73
C PRO A 33 4.66 -0.16 -17.10
N ILE A 34 4.00 -1.11 -16.43
CA ILE A 34 4.64 -2.28 -15.83
C ILE A 34 4.15 -3.55 -16.54
N ASN A 35 5.07 -4.50 -16.78
CA ASN A 35 4.70 -5.84 -17.24
C ASN A 35 4.00 -6.61 -16.11
N ARG A 36 2.67 -6.69 -16.17
CA ARG A 36 1.82 -7.37 -15.17
C ARG A 36 2.09 -8.87 -14.99
N TYR A 37 2.82 -9.51 -15.90
CA TYR A 37 3.17 -10.93 -15.81
C TYR A 37 4.52 -11.18 -15.12
N SER A 38 5.31 -10.14 -14.86
CA SER A 38 6.62 -10.25 -14.23
C SER A 38 6.52 -10.24 -12.69
N LEU A 39 5.79 -11.21 -12.12
CA LEU A 39 5.44 -11.24 -10.69
C LEU A 39 6.67 -11.28 -9.78
N THR A 40 7.69 -12.08 -10.13
CA THR A 40 8.92 -12.19 -9.34
C THR A 40 9.70 -10.89 -9.29
N ALA A 41 9.80 -10.16 -10.40
CA ALA A 41 10.47 -8.87 -10.44
C ALA A 41 9.70 -7.83 -9.62
N MET A 42 8.38 -7.79 -9.78
CA MET A 42 7.49 -6.90 -9.03
C MET A 42 7.57 -7.16 -7.52
N TYR A 43 7.54 -8.43 -7.09
CA TYR A 43 7.71 -8.80 -5.68
C TYR A 43 9.05 -8.32 -5.12
N ARG A 44 10.15 -8.50 -5.84
CA ARG A 44 11.49 -8.07 -5.39
C ARG A 44 11.56 -6.55 -5.24
N GLU A 45 11.07 -5.82 -6.23
CA GLU A 45 11.06 -4.35 -6.19
C GLU A 45 10.18 -3.82 -5.05
N PHE A 46 8.95 -4.34 -4.92
CA PHE A 46 8.02 -3.88 -3.90
C PHE A 46 8.50 -4.25 -2.50
N SER A 47 9.07 -5.45 -2.32
CA SER A 47 9.64 -5.88 -1.04
C SER A 47 10.79 -4.99 -0.60
N GLU A 48 11.66 -4.58 -1.53
CA GLU A 48 12.77 -3.68 -1.23
C GLU A 48 12.26 -2.30 -0.81
N LYS A 49 11.27 -1.74 -1.52
CA LYS A 49 10.69 -0.44 -1.17
C LYS A 49 9.86 -0.46 0.13
N LEU A 50 9.21 -1.59 0.42
CA LEU A 50 8.41 -1.78 1.63
C LEU A 50 9.24 -2.24 2.84
N LYS A 51 10.55 -2.46 2.70
CA LYS A 51 11.39 -3.05 3.76
C LYS A 51 11.38 -2.21 5.05
N ASP A 52 11.28 -0.89 4.92
CA ASP A 52 11.30 0.08 6.03
C ASP A 52 9.90 0.58 6.41
N SER A 53 8.85 0.00 5.82
CA SER A 53 7.46 0.31 6.17
C SER A 53 7.16 -0.03 7.63
N SER A 54 6.15 0.66 8.17
CA SER A 54 5.65 0.55 9.53
C SER A 54 4.18 0.12 9.55
N PRO A 55 3.68 -0.45 10.66
CA PRO A 55 2.28 -0.86 10.78
C PRO A 55 1.27 0.29 10.68
N GLY A 56 1.72 1.55 10.78
CA GLY A 56 0.89 2.75 10.68
C GLY A 56 0.80 3.34 9.27
N ASP A 57 1.60 2.83 8.34
CA ASP A 57 1.66 3.31 6.95
C ASP A 57 0.49 2.78 6.12
N PHE A 58 0.28 3.38 4.96
CA PHE A 58 -0.84 3.06 4.08
C PHE A 58 -0.40 2.49 2.75
N ILE A 59 -1.20 1.57 2.20
CA ILE A 59 -1.17 1.19 0.79
C ILE A 59 -2.24 2.00 0.04
N LEU A 60 -1.85 2.65 -1.05
CA LEU A 60 -2.78 3.31 -1.98
C LEU A 60 -2.92 2.42 -3.24
N PRO A 61 -4.03 1.67 -3.36
CA PRO A 61 -4.22 0.63 -4.36
C PRO A 61 -4.45 1.25 -5.74
N THR A 62 -3.41 1.31 -6.54
CA THR A 62 -3.39 1.89 -7.89
C THR A 62 -2.76 0.93 -8.88
N GLY A 63 -3.09 1.11 -10.16
CA GLY A 63 -2.63 0.24 -11.24
C GLY A 63 -3.41 -1.09 -11.31
N TYR A 64 -2.74 -2.15 -11.77
CA TYR A 64 -3.39 -3.44 -11.95
C TYR A 64 -3.66 -4.14 -10.61
N SER A 65 -4.77 -4.90 -10.55
CA SER A 65 -5.15 -5.65 -9.35
C SER A 65 -4.03 -6.56 -8.85
N ILE A 66 -3.26 -7.18 -9.75
CA ILE A 66 -2.14 -8.05 -9.37
C ILE A 66 -1.02 -7.29 -8.65
N MET A 67 -0.77 -6.03 -9.02
CA MET A 67 0.22 -5.17 -8.35
C MET A 67 -0.24 -4.83 -6.94
N THR A 68 -1.51 -4.44 -6.80
CA THR A 68 -2.11 -4.13 -5.50
C THR A 68 -2.14 -5.37 -4.61
N MET A 69 -2.44 -6.56 -5.16
CA MET A 69 -2.38 -7.82 -4.42
C MET A 69 -0.97 -8.12 -3.91
N ILE A 70 0.07 -7.96 -4.74
CA ILE A 70 1.45 -8.22 -4.33
C ILE A 70 1.88 -7.23 -3.23
N ALA A 71 1.67 -5.92 -3.44
CA ALA A 71 1.99 -4.91 -2.45
C ALA A 71 1.23 -5.13 -1.13
N GLY A 72 -0.07 -5.40 -1.21
CA GLY A 72 -0.91 -5.70 -0.07
C GLY A 72 -0.47 -6.96 0.67
N ALA A 73 -0.10 -8.02 -0.04
CA ALA A 73 0.38 -9.27 0.56
C ALA A 73 1.71 -9.09 1.31
N ILE A 74 2.66 -8.35 0.72
CA ILE A 74 3.93 -8.01 1.38
C ILE A 74 3.68 -7.21 2.66
N PHE A 75 2.87 -6.15 2.57
CA PHE A 75 2.55 -5.29 3.71
C PHE A 75 1.83 -6.06 4.82
N ALA A 76 0.79 -6.83 4.45
CA ALA A 76 0.03 -7.68 5.35
C ALA A 76 0.91 -8.70 6.07
N HIS A 77 1.80 -9.37 5.35
CA HIS A 77 2.72 -10.35 5.91
C HIS A 77 3.69 -9.72 6.91
N LYS A 78 4.18 -8.50 6.62
CA LYS A 78 5.14 -7.80 7.48
C LYS A 78 4.50 -7.26 8.76
N HIS A 79 3.26 -6.79 8.68
CA HIS A 79 2.63 -5.99 9.74
C HIS A 79 1.44 -6.65 10.42
N GLU A 80 1.02 -7.83 9.97
CA GLU A 80 -0.18 -8.54 10.44
C GLU A 80 -1.47 -7.70 10.34
N ARG A 81 -1.42 -6.69 9.46
CA ARG A 81 -2.49 -5.76 9.17
C ARG A 81 -2.27 -5.14 7.81
N ILE A 82 -3.32 -4.54 7.28
CA ILE A 82 -3.23 -3.68 6.11
C ILE A 82 -4.01 -2.41 6.38
N ASN A 83 -3.43 -1.26 6.05
CA ASN A 83 -4.14 0.02 6.02
C ASN A 83 -4.18 0.47 4.57
N VAL A 84 -5.37 0.82 4.08
CA VAL A 84 -5.61 1.15 2.68
C VAL A 84 -6.24 2.54 2.59
N LEU A 85 -5.76 3.35 1.65
CA LEU A 85 -6.41 4.60 1.26
C LEU A 85 -7.25 4.39 0.01
N LEU A 86 -8.56 4.44 0.18
CA LEU A 86 -9.52 4.24 -0.90
C LEU A 86 -10.00 5.60 -1.41
N TYR A 87 -9.85 5.86 -2.70
CA TYR A 87 -10.36 7.08 -3.31
C TYR A 87 -11.88 6.96 -3.53
N LYS A 88 -12.65 7.93 -3.03
CA LYS A 88 -14.10 8.00 -3.16
C LYS A 88 -14.57 9.45 -3.12
N ASP A 89 -15.43 9.83 -4.08
CA ASP A 89 -16.11 11.14 -4.12
C ASP A 89 -15.15 12.34 -3.97
N GLY A 90 -14.01 12.28 -4.67
CA GLY A 90 -13.03 13.35 -4.67
C GLY A 90 -12.02 13.33 -3.52
N ASN A 91 -12.14 12.42 -2.55
CA ASN A 91 -11.27 12.35 -1.38
C ASN A 91 -10.77 10.93 -1.11
N TYR A 92 -9.80 10.78 -0.21
CA TYR A 92 -9.37 9.47 0.29
C TYR A 92 -10.11 9.11 1.57
N ILE A 93 -10.33 7.81 1.76
CA ILE A 93 -10.92 7.24 2.95
C ILE A 93 -10.00 6.12 3.43
N SER A 94 -9.53 6.23 4.67
CA SER A 94 -8.72 5.19 5.30
C SER A 94 -9.58 4.02 5.77
N ARG A 95 -9.11 2.80 5.52
CA ARG A 95 -9.64 1.55 6.06
C ARG A 95 -8.51 0.66 6.52
N SER A 96 -8.72 -0.06 7.61
CA SER A 96 -7.72 -0.97 8.17
C SER A 96 -8.34 -2.32 8.46
N ILE A 97 -7.58 -3.37 8.22
CA ILE A 97 -7.92 -4.75 8.60
C ILE A 97 -6.75 -5.29 9.44
N VAL A 98 -7.05 -5.82 10.62
CA VAL A 98 -6.09 -6.59 11.44
C VAL A 98 -6.29 -8.07 11.11
N LEU A 99 -5.22 -8.77 10.79
CA LEU A 99 -5.29 -10.14 10.24
C LEU A 99 -5.23 -11.23 11.32
N ASN A 100 -4.81 -10.87 12.54
CA ASN A 100 -4.72 -11.77 13.69
C ASN A 100 -5.91 -11.62 14.65
N HIS A 101 -7.14 -11.62 14.13
CA HIS A 101 -8.30 -11.88 14.98
C HIS A 101 -8.30 -13.39 15.30
N GLN A 102 -7.77 -13.77 16.47
CA GLN A 102 -8.32 -14.94 17.13
C GLN A 102 -9.75 -14.56 17.50
N ASP A 103 -10.73 -15.33 17.05
CA ASP A 103 -12.08 -15.25 17.59
C ASP A 103 -11.99 -15.60 19.07
N GLU A 104 -11.87 -14.58 19.93
CA GLU A 104 -12.23 -14.71 21.33
C GLU A 104 -13.76 -14.95 21.36
N ASP A 105 -14.11 -16.18 21.71
CA ASP A 105 -15.42 -16.66 22.13
C ASP A 105 -16.55 -16.73 21.07
N LYS A 106 -16.80 -17.96 20.60
CA LYS A 106 -18.16 -18.51 20.47
C LYS A 106 -18.24 -19.90 21.07
#